data_AF-W0GYT2-F1
#
_entry.id   AF-W0GYT2-F1
#
_cell.length_a   1.000
_cell.length_b   1.000
_cell.length_c   1.000
_cell.angle_alpha   90.00
_cell.angle_beta   90.00
_cell.angle_gamma   90.00
#
_symmetry.space_group_name_H-M   'P 1'
#
loop_
_entity.id
_entity.type
_entity.pdbx_description
1 polymer ?
#
loop_
_entity_poly.entity_id
_entity_poly.type
_entity_poly.pdbx_seq_one_letter_code
_entity_poly.pdbx_strand_id
1 'polypeptide(L)' 'MQLVIVSAAARHLGYKSCSQLYELMNDGWLDAHMHFQIPSELGLLDVNGLQRTLQGLCQWRVDSLFLRR' A
#
# COMPACT_ATOMS: atom_id res chain seq x y z
N MET A 1 3.34 -2.01 -13.93
CA MET A 1 3.04 -0.89 -13.01
C MET A 1 1.53 -0.77 -12.94
N GLN A 2 0.94 -0.91 -11.75
CA GLN A 2 -0.52 -0.82 -11.57
C GLN A 2 -0.80 0.26 -10.54
N LEU A 3 -1.23 1.43 -11.03
CA LEU A 3 -1.52 2.59 -10.21
C LEU A 3 -2.98 2.54 -9.74
N VAL A 4 -3.17 2.54 -8.43
CA VAL A 4 -4.50 2.49 -7.82
C VAL A 4 -4.59 3.46 -6.65
N ILE A 5 -5.80 3.94 -6.35
CA ILE A 5 -6.04 4.73 -5.14
C ILE A 5 -5.72 3.91 -3.87
N VAL A 6 -5.43 4.60 -2.77
CA VAL A 6 -5.02 3.98 -1.49
C VAL A 6 -5.99 2.89 -1.03
N SER A 7 -7.30 3.10 -1.19
CA SER A 7 -8.31 2.11 -0.80
C SER A 7 -8.28 0.82 -1.63
N ALA A 8 -8.03 0.94 -2.93
CA ALA A 8 -7.85 -0.21 -3.81
C ALA A 8 -6.51 -0.91 -3.54
N ALA A 9 -5.45 -0.16 -3.23
CA ALA A 9 -4.16 -0.71 -2.81
C ALA A 9 -4.31 -1.53 -1.50
N ALA A 10 -5.00 -0.97 -0.50
CA ALA A 10 -5.26 -1.66 0.77
C ALA A 10 -5.95 -3.00 0.53
N ARG A 11 -7.02 -3.00 -0.28
CA ARG A 11 -7.76 -4.23 -0.61
C ARG A 11 -6.88 -5.25 -1.34
N HIS A 12 -6.05 -4.80 -2.28
CA HIS A 12 -5.16 -5.67 -3.05
C HIS A 12 -4.07 -6.31 -2.18
N LEU A 13 -3.54 -5.57 -1.21
CA LEU A 13 -2.50 -6.01 -0.27
C LEU A 13 -3.06 -6.83 0.90
N GLY A 14 -4.38 -7.06 0.95
CA GLY A 14 -5.02 -7.83 2.02
C GLY A 14 -5.23 -7.04 3.32
N TYR A 15 -5.17 -5.71 3.29
CA TYR A 15 -5.41 -4.87 4.44
C TYR A 15 -6.88 -4.76 4.83
N LYS A 16 -7.12 -4.66 6.15
CA LYS A 16 -8.45 -4.59 6.79
C LYS A 16 -9.05 -3.20 6.64
N SER A 17 -8.17 -2.20 6.56
CA SER A 17 -8.47 -0.78 6.48
C SER A 17 -7.34 -0.06 5.74
N CYS A 18 -7.60 1.17 5.30
CA CYS A 18 -6.58 2.03 4.70
C CYS A 18 -5.62 2.62 5.75
N SER A 19 -5.94 2.52 7.05
CA SER A 19 -5.19 3.20 8.12
C SER A 19 -3.71 2.80 8.15
N GLN A 20 -3.41 1.51 7.94
CA GLN A 20 -2.03 1.03 7.92
C GLN A 20 -1.24 1.61 6.73
N LEU A 21 -1.88 1.80 5.58
CA LEU A 21 -1.23 2.48 4.45
C LEU A 21 -1.07 3.99 4.69
N TYR A 22 -2.03 4.63 5.36
CA TYR A 22 -1.89 6.04 5.73
C TYR A 22 -0.79 6.28 6.76
N GLU A 23 -0.61 5.38 7.72
CA GLU A 23 0.52 5.41 8.66
C GLU A 23 1.86 5.31 7.90
N LEU A 24 2.00 4.33 7.01
CA LEU A 24 3.20 4.17 6.17
C LEU A 24 3.44 5.39 5.27
N MET A 25 2.38 6.02 4.77
CA MET A 25 2.47 7.24 3.98
C MET A 25 2.95 8.42 4.80
N ASN A 26 2.40 8.61 6.01
CA ASN A 26 2.80 9.69 6.92
C ASN A 26 4.26 9.54 7.39
N ASP A 27 4.70 8.29 7.54
CA ASP A 27 6.09 7.96 7.89
C ASP A 27 7.04 8.04 6.67
N GLY A 28 6.55 8.39 5.47
CA GLY A 28 7.35 8.54 4.24
C GLY A 28 7.79 7.24 3.58
N TRP A 29 7.28 6.09 4.02
CA TRP A 29 7.67 4.78 3.47
C TRP A 29 7.08 4.51 2.08
N LEU A 30 5.99 5.18 1.71
CA LEU A 30 5.29 4.96 0.45
C LEU A 30 5.68 5.94 -0.66
N ASP A 31 6.54 6.92 -0.38
CA ASP A 31 6.87 8.01 -1.30
C ASP A 31 7.42 7.51 -2.64
N ALA A 32 8.28 6.48 -2.59
CA ALA A 32 8.85 5.85 -3.79
C ALA A 32 7.80 5.09 -4.65
N HIS A 33 6.61 4.82 -4.09
CA HIS A 33 5.53 4.10 -4.74
C HIS A 33 4.32 5.00 -5.03
N MET A 34 4.36 6.27 -4.62
CA MET A 34 3.28 7.22 -4.81
C MET A 34 3.47 8.04 -6.08
N HIS A 35 2.41 8.14 -6.87
CA HIS A 35 2.35 8.89 -8.11
C HIS A 35 1.17 9.85 -8.05
N PHE A 36 1.44 11.14 -8.13
CA PHE A 36 0.41 12.16 -8.17
C PHE A 36 -0.07 12.38 -9.61
N GLN A 37 -1.36 12.20 -9.85
CA GLN A 37 -1.96 12.66 -11.11
C GLN A 37 -2.31 14.15 -11.01
N ILE A 38 -1.66 14.95 -11.84
CA ILE A 38 -2.03 16.36 -12.09
C ILE A 38 -3.12 16.36 -13.18
N PRO A 39 -4.21 17.14 -13.06
CA PRO A 39 -4.47 18.22 -12.09
C PRO A 39 -5.25 17.80 -10.84
N SER A 40 -5.60 16.52 -10.69
CA SER A 40 -6.52 16.06 -9.65
C SER A 40 -5.92 15.97 -8.25
N GLU A 41 -4.60 16.19 -8.10
CA GLU A 41 -3.83 15.97 -6.86
C GLU A 41 -4.05 14.58 -6.26
N LEU A 42 -4.56 13.64 -7.06
CA LEU A 42 -4.93 12.32 -6.59
C LEU A 42 -3.65 11.48 -6.50
N GLY A 43 -3.27 11.14 -5.27
CA GLY A 43 -2.19 10.20 -4.99
C GLY A 43 -2.61 8.77 -5.37
N LEU A 44 -1.88 8.18 -6.30
CA LEU A 44 -2.01 6.78 -6.70
C LEU A 44 -0.79 5.99 -6.22
N LEU A 45 -1.01 4.75 -5.82
CA LEU A 45 0.06 3.84 -5.40
C LEU A 45 0.33 2.81 -6.50
N ASP A 46 1.60 2.60 -6.85
CA ASP A 46 2.02 1.42 -7.61
C ASP A 46 1.97 0.17 -6.72
N VAL A 47 0.82 -0.49 -6.73
CA VAL A 47 0.54 -1.60 -5.81
C VAL A 47 1.46 -2.80 -6.04
N ASN A 48 1.88 -3.03 -7.29
CA ASN A 48 2.77 -4.14 -7.63
C ASN A 48 4.19 -3.89 -7.14
N GLY A 49 4.72 -2.67 -7.33
CA GLY A 49 6.01 -2.26 -6.80
C GLY A 49 6.01 -2.31 -5.28
N LEU A 50 4.96 -1.76 -4.67
CA LEU A 50 4.77 -1.74 -3.23
C LEU A 50 4.73 -3.16 -2.65
N GLN A 51 3.92 -4.06 -3.22
CA GLN A 51 3.85 -5.47 -2.81
C GLN A 51 5.22 -6.14 -2.87
N ARG A 52 6.01 -5.94 -3.94
CA ARG A 52 7.36 -6.52 -4.06
C ARG A 52 8.32 -5.98 -3.02
N THR A 53 8.33 -4.66 -2.80
CA THR A 53 9.16 -4.04 -1.76
C THR A 53 8.87 -4.66 -0.40
N LEU A 54 7.59 -4.82 -0.08
CA LEU A 54 7.20 -5.27 1.24
C LEU A 54 7.33 -6.78 1.40
N GLN A 55 7.19 -7.57 0.33
CA GLN A 55 7.59 -8.99 0.33
C GLN A 55 9.11 -9.17 0.50
N GLY A 56 9.91 -8.25 -0.06
CA GLY A 56 11.37 -8.25 0.08
C GLY A 56 11.85 -7.88 1.48
N LEU A 57 11.10 -7.05 2.20
CA LEU A 57 11.25 -6.87 3.63
C LEU A 57 10.75 -8.14 4.32
N CYS A 58 11.66 -9.04 4.72
CA CYS A 58 11.44 -10.44 5.15
C CYS A 58 10.43 -10.71 6.30
N GLN A 59 9.55 -9.78 6.66
CA GLN A 59 8.63 -9.84 7.79
C GLN A 59 7.20 -9.38 7.45
N TRP A 60 6.88 -8.99 6.22
CA TRP A 60 5.52 -8.54 5.92
C TRP A 60 4.56 -9.72 5.78
N ARG A 61 4.12 -10.18 6.96
CA ARG A 61 3.19 -11.27 7.16
C ARG A 61 1.82 -10.91 6.58
N VAL A 62 1.59 -11.34 5.34
CA VAL A 62 0.23 -11.44 4.77
C VAL A 62 -0.68 -12.32 5.68
N ASP A 63 -0.09 -13.18 6.53
CA ASP A 63 -0.80 -14.12 7.40
C ASP A 63 -0.96 -13.75 8.90
N SER A 64 -0.46 -12.63 9.45
CA SER A 64 -0.50 -12.43 10.93
C SER A 64 -1.62 -11.62 11.55
N LEU A 65 -2.52 -11.00 10.80
CA LEU A 65 -3.60 -10.22 11.41
C LEU A 65 -5.01 -10.65 10.98
N PHE A 66 -5.11 -11.74 10.20
CA PHE A 66 -6.37 -12.23 9.65
C PHE A 66 -6.75 -13.67 9.99
N LEU A 67 -5.87 -14.47 10.59
CA LEU A 67 -6.30 -15.72 11.22
C LEU A 67 -6.98 -15.42 12.57
N ARG A 68 -8.20 -14.88 12.52
CA ARG A 68 -9.21 -15.22 13.51
C ARG A 68 -10.12 -16.27 12.87
N ARG A 69 -10.23 -17.40 13.58
CA ARG A 69 -11.06 -18.57 13.32
C ARG A 69 -12.46 -18.22 12.83
#